data_AF-A0A2V1NNK7-F1
#
_entry.id   AF-A0A2V1NNK7-F1
#
_cell.length_a   1.000
_cell.length_b   1.000
_cell.length_c   1.000
_cell.angle_alpha   90.00
_cell.angle_beta   90.00
_cell.angle_gamma   90.00
#
_symmetry.space_group_name_H-M   'P 1'
#
loop_
_entity.id
_entity.type
_entity.pdbx_description
1 polymer ?
#
loop_
_entity_poly.entity_id
_entity_poly.type
_entity_poly.pdbx_seq_one_letter_code
_entity_poly.pdbx_strand_id
1 'polypeptide(L)' 'MRALIAAAAGLAVALALVLTISAVGAPTGRTSPKPLLTTVPAHP' A
#
# COMPACT_ATOMS: atom_id res chain seq x y z
N MET A 1 8.54 -27.21 20.69
CA MET A 1 8.83 -26.79 19.29
C MET A 1 7.59 -26.55 18.41
N ARG A 2 6.34 -26.68 18.91
CA ARG A 2 5.12 -26.42 18.09
C ARG A 2 4.82 -24.92 17.93
N ALA A 3 5.08 -24.13 18.97
CA ALA A 3 4.89 -22.68 18.94
C ALA A 3 5.79 -21.98 17.91
N LEU A 4 7.05 -22.42 17.77
CA LEU A 4 7.98 -21.87 16.78
C LEU A 4 7.50 -22.15 15.34
N ILE A 5 6.99 -23.35 15.08
CA ILE A 5 6.44 -23.70 13.75
C ILE A 5 5.20 -22.85 13.44
N ALA A 6 4.30 -22.65 14.41
CA ALA A 6 3.13 -21.80 14.22
C ALA A 6 3.52 -20.33 13.95
N ALA A 7 4.50 -19.81 14.68
CA ALA A 7 5.01 -18.45 14.48
C ALA A 7 5.67 -18.29 13.09
N ALA A 8 6.50 -19.25 12.68
CA ALA A 8 7.16 -19.23 11.37
C ALA A 8 6.14 -19.33 10.23
N ALA A 9 5.11 -20.17 10.36
CA ALA A 9 4.04 -20.30 9.37
C ALA A 9 3.22 -19.01 9.26
N GLY A 10 2.84 -18.40 10.40
CA GLY A 10 2.13 -17.13 10.41
C GLY A 10 2.95 -16.00 9.77
N LEU A 11 4.24 -15.93 10.08
CA LEU A 11 5.17 -14.97 9.47
C LEU A 11 5.29 -15.18 7.96
N ALA A 12 5.43 -16.42 7.50
CA ALA A 12 5.53 -16.74 6.08
C ALA A 12 4.29 -16.30 5.30
N VAL A 13 3.10 -16.54 5.85
CA VAL A 13 1.83 -16.10 5.24
C VAL A 13 1.73 -14.57 5.19
N ALA A 14 2.11 -13.88 6.26
CA ALA A 14 2.11 -12.42 6.30
C ALA A 14 3.06 -11.81 5.25
N LEU A 15 4.27 -12.35 5.14
CA LEU A 15 5.23 -11.90 4.13
C LEU A 15 4.75 -12.19 2.71
N ALA A 16 4.21 -13.38 2.45
CA ALA A 16 3.63 -13.72 1.15
C ALA A 16 2.54 -12.72 0.75
N LEU A 17 1.64 -12.39 1.68
CA LEU A 17 0.58 -11.40 1.44
C LEU A 17 1.14 -10.02 1.09
N VAL A 18 2.07 -9.50 1.90
CA VAL A 18 2.67 -8.17 1.64
C VAL A 18 3.39 -8.14 0.30
N LEU A 19 4.16 -9.19 -0.02
CA LEU A 19 4.89 -9.28 -1.29
C LEU A 19 3.95 -9.37 -2.48
N THR A 20 2.87 -10.14 -2.39
CA THR A 20 1.87 -10.22 -3.47
C THR A 20 1.21 -8.86 -3.74
N ILE A 21 0.77 -8.15 -2.71
CA ILE A 21 0.17 -6.81 -2.84
C ILE A 21 1.20 -5.84 -3.44
N SER A 22 2.44 -5.90 -2.98
CA SER A 22 3.53 -5.05 -3.47
C SER A 22 3.85 -5.31 -4.94
N ALA A 23 3.81 -6.58 -5.36
CA ALA A 23 4.06 -6.99 -6.74
C ALA A 23 2.91 -6.58 -7.69
N VAL A 24 1.66 -6.60 -7.23
CA VAL A 24 0.52 -6.07 -7.98
C VAL A 24 0.68 -4.56 -8.21
N GLY A 25 1.27 -3.86 -7.24
CA GLY A 25 1.59 -2.44 -7.35
C GLY A 25 0.36 -1.53 -7.31
N ALA A 26 0.61 -0.22 -7.35
CA ALA A 26 -0.47 0.75 -7.49
C ALA A 26 -0.98 0.77 -8.94
N PRO A 27 -2.29 0.98 -9.17
CA PRO A 27 -2.79 1.21 -10.52
C PRO A 27 -2.05 2.39 -11.15
N THR A 28 -1.72 2.26 -12.44
CA THR A 28 -1.08 3.32 -13.24
C THR A 28 -2.11 4.41 -13.60
N GLY A 29 -2.76 4.97 -12.59
CA GLY A 29 -3.66 6.10 -12.73
C GLY A 29 -2.86 7.39 -12.92
N ARG A 30 -3.20 8.16 -13.96
CA ARG A 30 -2.69 9.53 -14.09
C ARG A 30 -3.49 10.44 -13.17
N THR A 31 -2.81 11.32 -12.44
CA THR A 31 -3.46 12.43 -11.76
C THR A 31 -3.87 13.50 -12.80
N SER A 32 -4.91 14.28 -12.50
CA SER A 32 -5.30 15.40 -13.35
C SER A 32 -4.18 16.45 -13.35
N PRO A 33 -3.71 16.92 -14.52
CA PRO A 33 -2.74 18.01 -14.60
C PRO A 33 -3.37 19.37 -14.31
N LYS A 34 -4.71 19.46 -14.29
CA LYS A 34 -5.41 20.68 -13.86
C LYS A 34 -5.34 20.80 -12.34
N PRO A 35 -5.11 22.01 -11.80
CA PRO A 35 -5.22 22.24 -10.37
C PRO A 35 -6.60 21.77 -9.90
N LEU A 36 -6.63 21.22 -8.69
CA LEU A 36 -7.88 20.90 -8.01
C LEU A 36 -8.76 22.15 -8.09
N LEU A 37 -10.03 21.99 -8.49
CA LEU A 37 -11.02 23.09 -8.52
C LEU A 37 -11.40 23.55 -7.09
N THR A 38 -10.52 23.30 -6.12
CA THR A 38 -10.52 23.97 -4.85
C THR A 38 -10.01 25.38 -5.09
N THR A 39 -10.83 26.37 -4.78
CA THR A 39 -10.37 27.75 -4.66
C THR A 39 -9.23 27.77 -3.65
N VAL A 40 -7.99 27.99 -4.12
CA VAL A 40 -6.86 28.32 -3.24
C VAL A 40 -7.22 29.65 -2.59
N PRO A 41 -7.34 29.74 -1.26
CA PRO A 41 -7.55 31.01 -0.60
C PRO A 41 -6.36 31.92 -0.92
N ALA A 42 -6.62 33.15 -1.36
CA ALA A 42 -5.57 34.14 -1.44
C ALA A 42 -4.98 34.31 -0.03
N HIS A 43 -3.72 33.90 0.15
CA HIS A 43 -3.01 34.15 1.39
C HIS A 43 -2.72 35.67 1.50
N PRO A 44 -2.87 36.27 2.68
CA PRO A 44 -2.50 37.66 2.93
C PRO A 44 -1.00 37.90 2.78
#